data_AF-A0A9X3ILL5-F1
#
_entry.id   AF-A0A9X3ILL5-F1
#
_cell.length_a   1.000
_cell.length_b   1.000
_cell.length_c   1.000
_cell.angle_alpha   90.00
_cell.angle_beta   90.00
_cell.angle_gamma   90.00
#
_symmetry.space_group_name_H-M   'P 1'
#
loop_
_entity.id
_entity.type
_entity.pdbx_description
1 polymer ?
#
loop_
_entity_poly.entity_id
_entity_poly.type
_entity_poly.pdbx_seq_one_letter_code
_entity_poly.pdbx_strand_id
1 'polypeptide(L)'
;MIAVDRFQPDPAIGLRCQSLLGDKGPAISAEVTHALAARRNSHDGLVVPAALAADLVARHGLAGISELMLVLVPLARGVARPPISHFTIGAVALERETGDLILGGNVEFPGANLGEAIHGEQFLSARAFSRGTSIAEIALEAAPPCGHCRQFLAEFSGGLDLAITTMQGHRVELRHLLPWAFSPADLGEAGVTPVGQGGGRQAVRVLRSDISDAPEMEAALLAAGQLAYVPYSRAPSAVVLKSADGMVVTGAALENAAFNPSLGPLQVALVNWIAAGRAYADIELAVLGGVERGAVDYAADLPNLLATVAPKAAFRRVAWEVLS
;
A
#
# COMPACT_ATOMS: atom_id res chain seq x y z
N MET A 1 10.55 -0.75 39.83
CA MET A 1 9.81 -0.72 38.55
C MET A 1 10.38 -1.84 37.71
N ILE A 2 9.61 -2.89 37.47
CA ILE A 2 10.00 -3.90 36.48
C ILE A 2 9.98 -3.16 35.15
N ALA A 3 11.14 -3.00 34.52
CA ALA A 3 11.20 -2.50 33.16
C ALA A 3 10.40 -3.49 32.31
N VAL A 4 9.21 -3.09 31.89
CA VAL A 4 8.43 -3.86 30.93
C VAL A 4 9.30 -3.93 29.68
N ASP A 5 9.85 -5.11 29.39
CA ASP A 5 10.50 -5.34 28.12
C ASP A 5 9.40 -5.16 27.06
N ARG A 6 9.44 -4.01 26.38
CA ARG A 6 8.46 -3.59 25.37
C ARG A 6 8.40 -4.53 24.16
N PHE A 7 9.35 -5.45 24.05
CA PHE A 7 9.39 -6.49 23.04
C PHE A 7 8.83 -7.82 23.54
N GLN A 8 8.43 -7.93 24.81
CA GLN A 8 7.62 -9.05 25.27
C GLN A 8 6.16 -8.82 24.87
N PRO A 9 5.46 -9.86 24.39
CA PRO A 9 4.04 -9.77 24.13
C PRO A 9 3.27 -9.57 25.43
N ASP A 10 2.24 -8.73 25.42
CA ASP A 10 1.23 -8.69 26.47
C ASP A 10 0.31 -9.92 26.33
N PRO A 11 0.38 -10.90 27.24
CA PRO A 11 -0.40 -12.13 27.13
C PRO A 11 -1.91 -11.86 27.19
N ALA A 12 -2.34 -10.78 27.84
CA ALA A 12 -3.76 -10.44 27.91
C ALA A 12 -4.31 -10.05 26.54
N ILE A 13 -3.53 -9.33 25.73
CA ILE A 13 -3.92 -8.99 24.35
C ILE A 13 -3.99 -10.26 23.50
N GLY A 14 -2.97 -11.13 23.59
CA GLY A 14 -2.95 -12.38 22.83
C GLY A 14 -4.13 -13.30 23.13
N LEU A 15 -4.42 -13.52 24.42
CA LEU A 15 -5.56 -14.33 24.88
C LEU A 15 -6.90 -13.71 24.46
N ARG A 16 -7.02 -12.38 24.58
CA ARG A 16 -8.24 -11.66 24.19
C ARG A 16 -8.46 -11.74 22.68
N CYS A 17 -7.42 -11.54 21.87
CA CYS A 17 -7.47 -11.69 20.42
C CYS A 17 -7.92 -13.11 20.04
N GLN A 18 -7.36 -14.14 20.66
CA GLN A 18 -7.73 -15.53 20.41
C GLN A 18 -9.21 -15.81 20.74
N SER A 19 -9.71 -15.33 21.89
CA SER A 19 -11.13 -15.45 22.26
C SER A 19 -12.03 -14.75 21.24
N LEU A 20 -11.72 -13.52 20.86
CA LEU A 20 -12.54 -12.77 19.89
C LEU A 20 -12.55 -13.42 18.51
N LEU A 21 -11.43 -13.97 18.08
CA LEU A 21 -11.34 -14.70 16.82
C LEU A 21 -12.19 -15.98 16.83
N GLY A 22 -12.27 -16.68 17.96
CA GLY A 22 -13.16 -17.83 18.13
C GLY A 22 -14.63 -17.45 18.16
N ASP A 23 -14.99 -16.42 18.94
CA ASP A 23 -16.37 -16.10 19.27
C ASP A 23 -17.06 -15.20 18.23
N LYS A 24 -16.32 -14.21 17.70
CA LYS A 24 -16.87 -13.11 16.88
C LYS A 24 -16.23 -13.04 15.48
N GLY A 25 -15.03 -13.58 15.33
CA GLY A 25 -14.23 -13.53 14.09
C GLY A 25 -15.00 -13.97 12.83
N PRO A 26 -15.68 -15.13 12.82
CA PRO A 26 -16.41 -15.59 11.64
C PRO A 26 -17.56 -14.65 11.23
N ALA A 27 -18.33 -14.15 12.20
CA ALA A 27 -19.44 -13.24 11.95
C ALA A 27 -18.95 -11.91 11.38
N ILE A 28 -17.97 -11.28 12.06
CA ILE A 28 -17.35 -10.02 11.60
C ILE A 28 -16.74 -10.18 10.21
N SER A 29 -16.03 -11.28 9.97
CA SER A 29 -15.40 -11.55 8.66
C SER A 29 -16.42 -11.70 7.55
N ALA A 30 -17.55 -12.35 7.81
CA ALA A 30 -18.63 -12.50 6.84
C ALA A 30 -19.28 -11.15 6.49
N GLU A 31 -19.56 -10.32 7.50
CA GLU A 31 -20.12 -8.98 7.32
C GLU A 31 -19.18 -8.08 6.51
N VAL A 32 -17.89 -8.05 6.87
CA VAL A 32 -16.89 -7.26 6.15
C VAL A 32 -16.71 -7.79 4.73
N THR A 33 -16.65 -9.11 4.52
CA THR A 33 -16.56 -9.70 3.17
C THR A 33 -17.73 -9.29 2.30
N HIS A 34 -18.95 -9.29 2.84
CA HIS A 34 -20.14 -8.84 2.14
C HIS A 34 -20.06 -7.35 1.76
N ALA A 35 -19.66 -6.50 2.71
CA ALA A 35 -19.49 -5.07 2.45
C ALA A 35 -18.42 -4.79 1.39
N LEU A 36 -17.30 -5.50 1.42
CA LEU A 36 -16.20 -5.34 0.47
C LEU A 36 -16.54 -5.86 -0.94
N ALA A 37 -17.46 -6.81 -1.07
CA ALA A 37 -17.89 -7.32 -2.38
C ALA A 37 -18.47 -6.21 -3.28
N ALA A 38 -19.19 -5.24 -2.69
CA ALA A 38 -19.74 -4.09 -3.40
C ALA A 38 -18.71 -2.98 -3.69
N ARG A 39 -17.49 -3.08 -3.14
CA ARG A 39 -16.45 -2.04 -3.20
C ARG A 39 -15.23 -2.45 -4.04
N ARG A 40 -15.34 -3.49 -4.88
CA ARG A 40 -14.28 -4.00 -5.78
C ARG A 40 -13.98 -3.03 -6.95
N ASN A 41 -13.61 -1.80 -6.61
CA ASN A 41 -13.27 -0.71 -7.52
C ASN A 41 -11.86 -0.15 -7.22
N SER A 42 -11.39 0.75 -8.07
CA SER A 42 -10.00 1.23 -8.05
C SER A 42 -9.64 2.00 -6.78
N HIS A 43 -10.61 2.60 -6.08
CA HIS A 43 -10.36 3.51 -4.96
C HIS A 43 -10.75 2.96 -3.60
N ASP A 44 -11.82 2.16 -3.53
CA ASP A 44 -12.42 1.69 -2.27
C ASP A 44 -12.26 0.18 -2.02
N GLY A 45 -11.64 -0.53 -2.96
CA GLY A 45 -11.33 -1.95 -2.81
C GLY A 45 -10.46 -2.22 -1.58
N LEU A 46 -10.82 -3.27 -0.82
CA LEU A 46 -10.21 -3.66 0.46
C LEU A 46 -10.24 -2.59 1.56
N VAL A 47 -11.16 -1.63 1.47
CA VAL A 47 -11.35 -0.58 2.49
C VAL A 47 -12.66 -0.81 3.25
N VAL A 48 -12.57 -0.94 4.58
CA VAL A 48 -13.72 -0.95 5.49
C VAL A 48 -14.00 0.48 5.94
N PRO A 49 -15.15 1.07 5.60
CA PRO A 49 -15.45 2.44 5.97
C PRO A 49 -15.48 2.65 7.49
N ALA A 50 -15.03 3.81 7.96
CA ALA A 50 -14.98 4.17 9.38
C ALA A 50 -16.33 3.97 10.10
N ALA A 51 -17.43 4.32 9.43
CA ALA A 51 -18.78 4.14 9.98
C ALA A 51 -19.14 2.67 10.19
N LEU A 52 -18.78 1.79 9.24
CA LEU A 52 -18.98 0.34 9.38
C LEU A 52 -18.07 -0.23 10.47
N ALA A 53 -16.82 0.21 10.54
CA ALA A 53 -15.89 -0.20 11.59
C ALA A 53 -16.41 0.17 12.98
N ALA A 54 -16.90 1.39 13.16
CA ALA A 54 -17.49 1.86 14.42
C ALA A 54 -18.76 1.07 14.80
N ASP A 55 -19.63 0.78 13.83
CA ASP A 55 -20.83 -0.04 14.03
C ASP A 55 -20.48 -1.49 14.44
N LEU A 56 -19.49 -2.10 13.78
CA LEU A 56 -18.99 -3.44 14.13
C LEU A 56 -18.42 -3.47 15.56
N VAL A 57 -17.63 -2.46 15.94
CA VAL A 57 -17.12 -2.33 17.31
C VAL A 57 -18.26 -2.29 18.33
N ALA A 58 -19.29 -1.47 18.09
CA ALA A 58 -20.42 -1.33 19.00
C ALA A 58 -21.26 -2.62 19.10
N ARG A 59 -21.70 -3.18 17.97
CA ARG A 59 -22.57 -4.37 17.94
C ARG A 59 -21.89 -5.62 18.48
N HIS A 60 -20.59 -5.76 18.22
CA HIS A 60 -19.83 -6.91 18.69
C HIS A 60 -19.15 -6.66 20.04
N GLY A 61 -19.36 -5.52 20.69
CA GLY A 61 -18.84 -5.23 22.03
C GLY A 61 -17.31 -5.28 22.12
N LEU A 62 -16.63 -4.82 21.07
CA LEU A 62 -15.18 -4.71 21.04
C LEU A 62 -14.73 -3.49 21.86
N ALA A 63 -13.52 -3.53 22.42
CA ALA A 63 -12.95 -2.43 23.20
C ALA A 63 -12.64 -1.18 22.35
N GLY A 64 -12.50 -1.35 21.04
CA GLY A 64 -12.25 -0.24 20.11
C GLY A 64 -11.80 -0.71 18.73
N ILE A 65 -11.38 0.24 17.91
CA ILE A 65 -10.95 0.00 16.52
C ILE A 65 -9.71 -0.89 16.45
N SER A 66 -8.71 -0.68 17.31
CA SER A 66 -7.49 -1.51 17.33
C SER A 66 -7.80 -3.00 17.56
N GLU A 67 -8.84 -3.31 18.33
CA GLU A 67 -9.30 -4.68 18.54
C GLU A 67 -10.00 -5.25 17.31
N LEU A 68 -10.84 -4.45 16.64
CA LEU A 68 -11.42 -4.83 15.35
C LEU A 68 -10.32 -5.10 14.31
N MET A 69 -9.28 -4.27 14.24
CA MET A 69 -8.16 -4.47 13.32
C MET A 69 -7.50 -5.84 13.53
N LEU A 70 -7.22 -6.24 14.78
CA LEU A 70 -6.68 -7.57 15.09
C LEU A 70 -7.61 -8.71 14.67
N VAL A 71 -8.93 -8.55 14.87
CA VAL A 71 -9.93 -9.53 14.43
C VAL A 71 -9.99 -9.65 12.90
N LEU A 72 -9.68 -8.57 12.17
CA LEU A 72 -9.68 -8.55 10.71
C LEU A 72 -8.37 -9.05 10.07
N VAL A 73 -7.28 -9.21 10.83
CA VAL A 73 -6.00 -9.71 10.29
C VAL A 73 -6.15 -11.06 9.56
N PRO A 74 -6.85 -12.08 10.08
CA PRO A 74 -7.05 -13.34 9.36
C PRO A 74 -7.84 -13.21 8.05
N LEU A 75 -8.76 -12.23 7.97
CA LEU A 75 -9.45 -11.91 6.71
C LEU A 75 -8.50 -11.24 5.73
N ALA A 76 -7.70 -10.27 6.20
CA ALA A 76 -6.68 -9.57 5.39
C ALA A 76 -5.62 -10.53 4.83
N ARG A 77 -5.29 -11.60 5.54
CA ARG A 77 -4.39 -12.66 5.06
C ARG A 77 -4.85 -13.28 3.73
N GLY A 78 -6.15 -13.26 3.43
CA GLY A 78 -6.69 -13.69 2.14
C GLY A 78 -6.29 -12.81 0.94
N VAL A 79 -5.71 -11.63 1.19
CA VAL A 79 -5.15 -10.74 0.17
C VAL A 79 -3.77 -11.20 -0.29
N ALA A 80 -3.04 -11.91 0.58
CA ALA A 80 -1.67 -12.31 0.32
C ALA A 80 -1.55 -13.20 -0.92
N ARG A 81 -0.48 -12.98 -1.70
CA ARG A 81 -0.11 -13.77 -2.88
C ARG A 81 1.37 -14.14 -2.80
N PRO A 82 1.79 -15.12 -1.96
CA PRO A 82 3.21 -15.47 -1.77
C PRO A 82 3.61 -16.82 -2.40
N PRO A 83 3.61 -16.96 -3.74
CA PRO A 83 3.97 -18.21 -4.41
C PRO A 83 5.45 -18.63 -4.24
N ILE A 84 6.34 -17.76 -3.72
CA ILE A 84 7.77 -18.08 -3.54
C ILE A 84 8.01 -18.59 -2.11
N SER A 85 7.58 -17.84 -1.10
CA SER A 85 7.83 -18.18 0.31
C SER A 85 6.79 -19.13 0.89
N HIS A 86 5.59 -19.19 0.29
CA HIS A 86 4.41 -19.82 0.88
C HIS A 86 4.06 -19.30 2.29
N PHE A 87 4.56 -18.11 2.63
CA PHE A 87 4.34 -17.47 3.91
C PHE A 87 3.38 -16.30 3.75
N THR A 88 2.14 -16.49 4.20
CA THR A 88 1.08 -15.48 4.11
C THR A 88 1.16 -14.50 5.26
N ILE A 89 1.14 -13.21 4.95
CA ILE A 89 1.05 -12.12 5.92
C ILE A 89 -0.27 -11.40 5.68
N GLY A 90 -1.12 -11.36 6.72
CA GLY A 90 -2.25 -10.44 6.79
C GLY A 90 -1.88 -9.18 7.56
N ALA A 91 -2.33 -8.02 7.08
CA ALA A 91 -2.10 -6.74 7.72
C ALA A 91 -3.34 -5.84 7.60
N VAL A 92 -3.61 -5.05 8.64
CA VAL A 92 -4.70 -4.07 8.66
C VAL A 92 -4.15 -2.73 9.11
N ALA A 93 -4.47 -1.65 8.40
CA ALA A 93 -4.10 -0.29 8.77
C ALA A 93 -5.33 0.55 9.10
N LEU A 94 -5.19 1.45 10.08
CA LEU A 94 -6.10 2.57 10.30
C LEU A 94 -5.60 3.80 9.53
N GLU A 95 -6.41 4.30 8.61
CA GLU A 95 -6.16 5.56 7.93
C GLU A 95 -6.31 6.75 8.90
N ARG A 96 -5.33 7.65 8.90
CA ARG A 96 -5.26 8.78 9.85
C ARG A 96 -6.31 9.83 9.55
N GLU A 97 -6.49 10.20 8.29
CA GLU A 97 -7.35 11.31 7.90
C GLU A 97 -8.84 10.92 7.79
N THR A 98 -9.15 9.66 7.46
CA THR A 98 -10.52 9.18 7.19
C THR A 98 -11.09 8.32 8.31
N GLY A 99 -10.23 7.63 9.08
CA GLY A 99 -10.62 6.59 10.03
C GLY A 99 -11.04 5.27 9.39
N ASP A 100 -10.92 5.13 8.06
CA ASP A 100 -11.18 3.87 7.37
C ASP A 100 -10.11 2.83 7.69
N LEU A 101 -10.45 1.54 7.54
CA LEU A 101 -9.48 0.45 7.67
C LEU A 101 -9.09 -0.09 6.29
N ILE A 102 -7.80 -0.23 6.03
CA ILE A 102 -7.26 -0.89 4.84
C ILE A 102 -6.86 -2.31 5.19
N LEU A 103 -7.26 -3.29 4.37
CA LEU A 103 -6.79 -4.67 4.44
C LEU A 103 -5.71 -4.89 3.37
N GLY A 104 -4.63 -5.59 3.76
CA GLY A 104 -3.50 -5.86 2.87
C GLY A 104 -2.78 -7.15 3.20
N GLY A 105 -1.84 -7.52 2.33
CA GLY A 105 -0.98 -8.69 2.50
C GLY A 105 0.23 -8.66 1.58
N ASN A 106 1.16 -9.58 1.79
CA ASN A 106 2.37 -9.66 0.97
C ASN A 106 2.10 -10.24 -0.42
N VAL A 107 2.86 -9.78 -1.42
CA VAL A 107 2.75 -10.16 -2.83
C VAL A 107 4.14 -10.46 -3.37
N GLU A 108 4.29 -11.62 -4.01
CA GLU A 108 5.55 -12.08 -4.60
C GLU A 108 5.35 -12.45 -6.07
N PHE A 109 6.39 -12.27 -6.87
CA PHE A 109 6.34 -12.38 -8.33
C PHE A 109 7.35 -13.43 -8.83
N PRO A 110 6.93 -14.69 -9.04
CA PRO A 110 7.83 -15.75 -9.51
C PRO A 110 8.46 -15.40 -10.86
N GLY A 111 9.79 -15.47 -10.96
CA GLY A 111 10.53 -15.11 -12.18
C GLY A 111 10.99 -13.65 -12.24
N ALA A 112 10.52 -12.80 -11.33
CA ALA A 112 11.08 -11.46 -11.12
C ALA A 112 12.20 -11.49 -10.05
N ASN A 113 12.94 -10.39 -9.92
CA ASN A 113 13.90 -10.22 -8.85
C ASN A 113 13.19 -9.97 -7.50
N LEU A 114 13.83 -10.30 -6.37
CA LEU A 114 13.22 -10.16 -5.04
C LEU A 114 12.90 -8.70 -4.64
N GLY A 115 13.52 -7.72 -5.30
CA GLY A 115 13.20 -6.30 -5.11
C GLY A 115 11.80 -5.92 -5.61
N GLU A 116 11.16 -6.77 -6.43
CA GLU A 116 9.78 -6.54 -6.85
C GLU A 116 8.76 -6.91 -5.77
N ALA A 117 9.14 -7.70 -4.76
CA ALA A 117 8.23 -8.17 -3.73
C ALA A 117 7.60 -6.99 -2.96
N ILE A 118 6.31 -7.12 -2.64
CA ILE A 118 5.54 -6.12 -1.91
C ILE A 118 5.19 -6.71 -0.56
N HIS A 119 5.63 -6.06 0.52
CA HIS A 119 5.32 -6.51 1.87
C HIS A 119 3.93 -6.04 2.29
N GLY A 120 3.32 -6.68 3.29
CA GLY A 120 1.99 -6.29 3.76
C GLY A 120 1.92 -4.83 4.21
N GLU A 121 2.96 -4.34 4.87
CA GLU A 121 3.06 -2.96 5.34
C GLU A 121 3.24 -1.96 4.20
N GLN A 122 3.96 -2.34 3.14
CA GLN A 122 4.07 -1.55 1.91
C GLN A 122 2.73 -1.52 1.15
N PHE A 123 2.01 -2.64 1.09
CA PHE A 123 0.68 -2.71 0.47
C PHE A 123 -0.26 -1.70 1.14
N LEU A 124 -0.35 -1.73 2.47
CA LEU A 124 -1.20 -0.80 3.24
C LEU A 124 -0.81 0.66 2.98
N SER A 125 0.49 0.96 3.04
CA SER A 125 1.00 2.32 2.87
C SER A 125 0.79 2.86 1.46
N ALA A 126 1.04 2.03 0.44
CA ALA A 126 0.80 2.38 -0.96
C ALA A 126 -0.70 2.62 -1.23
N ARG A 127 -1.56 1.84 -0.58
CA ARG A 127 -3.01 2.01 -0.67
C ARG A 127 -3.49 3.29 -0.01
N ALA A 128 -3.03 3.57 1.21
CA ALA A 128 -3.30 4.83 1.90
C ALA A 128 -2.82 6.03 1.06
N PHE A 129 -1.59 5.97 0.55
CA PHE A 129 -1.04 7.04 -0.29
C PHE A 129 -1.86 7.26 -1.57
N SER A 130 -2.26 6.19 -2.26
CA SER A 130 -3.11 6.27 -3.46
C SER A 130 -4.50 6.88 -3.19
N ARG A 131 -4.94 6.85 -1.93
CA ARG A 131 -6.19 7.45 -1.45
C ARG A 131 -6.00 8.85 -0.86
N GLY A 132 -4.77 9.38 -0.87
CA GLY A 132 -4.45 10.72 -0.35
C GLY A 132 -4.44 10.79 1.19
N THR A 133 -4.18 9.67 1.86
CA THR A 133 -4.18 9.53 3.32
C THR A 133 -2.89 8.88 3.80
N SER A 134 -2.69 8.83 5.11
CA SER A 134 -1.55 8.19 5.79
C SER A 134 -2.04 7.15 6.81
N ILE A 135 -1.12 6.35 7.34
CA ILE A 135 -1.46 5.33 8.34
C ILE A 135 -1.17 5.86 9.76
N ALA A 136 -2.12 5.63 10.67
CA ALA A 136 -1.98 5.94 12.10
C ALA A 136 -1.61 4.72 12.96
N GLU A 137 -2.12 3.54 12.61
CA GLU A 137 -1.89 2.29 13.34
C GLU A 137 -1.88 1.10 12.38
N ILE A 138 -1.07 0.07 12.67
CA ILE A 138 -1.05 -1.21 11.94
C ILE A 138 -1.29 -2.37 12.91
N ALA A 139 -2.16 -3.31 12.51
CA ALA A 139 -2.31 -4.63 13.10
C ALA A 139 -1.70 -5.71 12.21
N LEU A 140 -0.90 -6.61 12.80
CA LEU A 140 -0.20 -7.70 12.11
C LEU A 140 -0.49 -9.06 12.75
N GLU A 141 -0.29 -10.14 12.00
CA GLU A 141 -0.52 -11.50 12.52
C GLU A 141 0.53 -11.87 13.57
N ALA A 142 1.80 -12.03 13.18
CA ALA A 142 2.85 -12.51 14.09
C ALA A 142 4.21 -11.88 13.91
N ALA A 143 4.62 -11.71 12.66
CA ALA A 143 5.93 -11.17 12.35
C ALA A 143 5.93 -9.65 12.59
N PRO A 144 6.86 -9.13 13.42
CA PRO A 144 7.12 -7.70 13.43
C PRO A 144 7.66 -7.26 12.05
N PRO A 145 7.51 -5.99 11.67
CA PRO A 145 8.00 -5.52 10.39
C PRO A 145 9.50 -5.75 10.26
N CYS A 146 9.92 -6.23 9.09
CA CYS A 146 11.34 -6.39 8.77
C CYS A 146 12.03 -5.02 8.62
N GLY A 147 13.36 -4.98 8.54
CA GLY A 147 14.13 -3.74 8.40
C GLY A 147 13.68 -2.88 7.21
N HIS A 148 13.38 -3.51 6.07
CA HIS A 148 12.85 -2.87 4.88
C HIS A 148 11.51 -2.17 5.13
N CYS A 149 10.54 -2.87 5.75
CA CYS A 149 9.25 -2.28 6.12
C CYS A 149 9.39 -1.17 7.15
N ARG A 150 10.27 -1.30 8.13
CA ARG A 150 10.50 -0.23 9.13
C ARG A 150 10.94 1.06 8.45
N GLN A 151 11.90 0.95 7.53
CA GLN A 151 12.42 2.08 6.77
C GLN A 151 11.38 2.67 5.82
N PHE A 152 10.56 1.83 5.19
CA PHE A 152 9.43 2.28 4.37
C PHE A 152 8.38 3.04 5.18
N LEU A 153 7.96 2.47 6.31
CA LEU A 153 6.94 3.06 7.19
C LEU A 153 7.39 4.41 7.76
N ALA A 154 8.69 4.57 8.06
CA ALA A 154 9.24 5.83 8.57
C ALA A 154 9.04 7.01 7.59
N GLU A 155 8.98 6.72 6.30
CA GLU A 155 8.73 7.68 5.23
C GLU A 155 7.25 8.04 5.10
N PHE A 156 6.36 7.03 5.12
CA PHE A 156 4.97 7.17 4.68
C PHE A 156 3.92 7.21 5.81
N SER A 157 4.29 6.95 7.07
CA SER A 157 3.35 6.89 8.20
C SER A 157 3.28 8.15 9.07
N GLY A 158 3.81 9.27 8.58
CA GLY A 158 3.92 10.51 9.35
C GLY A 158 5.03 10.48 10.40
N GLY A 159 6.11 9.73 10.13
CA GLY A 159 7.28 9.60 11.00
C GLY A 159 7.31 8.31 11.83
N LEU A 160 7.95 8.38 13.00
CA LEU A 160 8.23 7.20 13.84
C LEU A 160 7.15 6.92 14.90
N ASP A 161 6.02 7.64 14.86
CA ASP A 161 4.93 7.58 15.85
C ASP A 161 3.82 6.62 15.45
N LEU A 162 4.10 5.75 14.49
CA LEU A 162 3.20 4.70 14.05
C LEU A 162 3.08 3.62 15.13
N ALA A 163 1.86 3.38 15.61
CA ALA A 163 1.56 2.27 16.52
C ALA A 163 1.45 0.95 15.75
N ILE A 164 2.04 -0.11 16.29
CA ILE A 164 2.04 -1.46 15.70
C ILE A 164 1.65 -2.46 16.77
N THR A 165 0.58 -3.21 16.51
CA THR A 165 0.06 -4.24 17.40
C THR A 165 0.02 -5.60 16.68
N THR A 166 0.48 -6.67 17.33
CA THR A 166 0.37 -8.03 16.76
C THR A 166 -0.70 -8.86 17.47
N MET A 167 -1.20 -9.91 16.82
CA MET A 167 -2.19 -10.82 17.43
C MET A 167 -1.65 -11.58 18.64
N GLN A 168 -0.33 -11.70 18.83
CA GLN A 168 0.28 -12.28 20.03
C GLN A 168 0.38 -11.28 21.19
N GLY A 169 0.09 -9.99 20.95
CA GLY A 169 0.12 -8.95 21.97
C GLY A 169 1.38 -8.11 22.02
N HIS A 170 2.26 -8.17 21.02
CA HIS A 170 3.31 -7.15 20.93
C HIS A 170 2.66 -5.81 20.61
N ARG A 171 3.01 -4.78 21.39
CA ARG A 171 2.56 -3.41 21.17
C ARG A 171 3.75 -2.48 21.22
N VAL A 172 4.12 -1.94 20.06
CA VAL A 172 5.29 -1.10 19.89
C VAL A 172 4.95 0.12 19.04
N GLU A 173 5.88 1.06 19.01
CA GLU A 173 5.86 2.19 18.09
C GLU A 173 7.03 2.00 17.13
N LEU A 174 6.96 2.56 15.93
CA LEU A 174 8.03 2.41 14.95
C LEU A 174 9.39 2.89 15.47
N ARG A 175 9.44 3.96 16.28
CA ARG A 175 10.66 4.44 16.97
C ARG A 175 11.36 3.37 17.83
N HIS A 176 10.62 2.38 18.32
CA HIS A 176 11.18 1.27 19.10
C HIS A 176 11.82 0.20 18.22
N LEU A 177 11.35 0.07 16.98
CA LEU A 177 11.86 -0.91 16.01
C LEU A 177 12.97 -0.35 15.12
N LEU A 178 13.04 0.98 14.98
CA LEU A 178 14.02 1.70 14.18
C LEU A 178 14.69 2.81 15.01
N PRO A 179 15.50 2.44 16.03
CA PRO A 179 16.23 3.42 16.80
C PRO A 179 17.30 4.09 15.93
N TRP A 180 17.48 5.41 16.11
CA TRP A 180 18.41 6.22 15.31
C TRP A 180 18.19 6.06 13.80
N ALA A 181 16.93 6.21 13.40
CA ALA A 181 16.47 6.05 12.03
C ALA A 181 17.17 7.01 11.06
N PHE A 182 17.48 6.50 9.87
CA PHE A 182 17.78 7.33 8.71
C PHE A 182 16.47 7.86 8.12
N SER A 183 16.42 9.16 7.83
CA SER A 183 15.20 9.89 7.51
C SER A 183 15.36 10.78 6.29
N PRO A 184 14.26 11.32 5.73
CA PRO A 184 14.34 12.30 4.64
C PRO A 184 15.19 13.52 4.98
N ALA A 185 15.19 13.95 6.25
CA ALA A 185 15.95 15.11 6.71
C ALA A 185 17.47 14.92 6.58
N ASP A 186 17.96 13.68 6.66
CA ASP A 186 19.38 13.36 6.46
C ASP A 186 19.82 13.59 5.01
N LEU A 187 18.87 13.64 4.07
CA LEU A 187 19.08 14.00 2.67
C LEU A 187 18.63 15.44 2.35
N GLY A 188 18.26 16.23 3.36
CA GLY A 188 17.77 17.60 3.18
C GLY A 188 16.32 17.69 2.68
N GLU A 189 15.56 16.60 2.71
CA GLU A 189 14.15 16.57 2.30
C GLU A 189 13.21 16.68 3.52
N ALA A 190 12.03 17.27 3.30
CA ALA A 190 11.04 17.43 4.38
C ALA A 190 10.27 16.13 4.71
N GLY A 191 10.41 15.11 3.87
CA GLY A 191 9.60 13.89 3.93
C GLY A 191 8.24 14.05 3.23
N VAL A 192 7.40 13.03 3.35
CA VAL A 192 6.07 12.99 2.73
C VAL A 192 5.16 14.04 3.35
N THR A 193 4.74 15.01 2.54
CA THR A 193 3.74 16.02 2.91
C THR A 193 2.34 15.64 2.40
N PRO A 194 1.26 15.92 3.13
CA PRO A 194 -0.11 15.73 2.62
C PRO A 194 -0.34 16.56 1.34
N VAL A 195 -1.06 15.99 0.38
CA VAL A 195 -1.47 16.69 -0.85
C VAL A 195 -2.98 16.89 -0.80
N GLY A 196 -3.45 18.13 -0.93
CA GLY A 196 -4.88 18.44 -0.97
C GLY A 196 -5.57 17.87 -2.20
N GLN A 197 -6.90 17.76 -2.18
CA GLN A 197 -7.66 17.28 -3.34
C GLN A 197 -7.40 18.14 -4.59
N GLY A 198 -7.09 17.49 -5.70
CA GLY A 198 -6.73 18.16 -6.97
C GLY A 198 -5.33 18.79 -6.98
N GLY A 199 -4.54 18.62 -5.92
CA GLY A 199 -3.15 19.05 -5.87
C GLY A 199 -2.19 18.04 -6.52
N GLY A 200 -0.94 18.47 -6.70
CA GLY A 200 0.17 17.64 -7.14
C GLY A 200 1.43 17.97 -6.35
N ARG A 201 2.36 17.02 -6.27
CA ARG A 201 3.71 17.22 -5.71
C ARG A 201 4.62 17.89 -6.72
N GLN A 202 4.46 17.58 -8.00
CA GLN A 202 5.27 18.12 -9.09
C GLN A 202 4.40 18.33 -10.32
N ALA A 203 4.56 19.47 -10.99
CA ALA A 203 3.89 19.71 -12.26
C ALA A 203 4.70 19.05 -13.38
N VAL A 204 4.02 18.35 -14.29
CA VAL A 204 4.66 17.69 -15.44
C VAL A 204 3.93 18.04 -16.73
N ARG A 205 4.66 18.07 -17.85
CA ARG A 205 4.13 18.35 -19.19
C ARG A 205 4.44 17.19 -20.14
N VAL A 206 3.41 16.65 -20.79
CA VAL A 206 3.55 15.59 -21.80
C VAL A 206 4.35 16.10 -23.00
N LEU A 207 5.36 15.34 -23.40
CA LEU A 207 6.20 15.57 -24.58
C LEU A 207 5.83 14.63 -25.72
N ARG A 208 5.56 13.37 -25.41
CA ARG A 208 5.21 12.32 -26.37
C ARG A 208 4.24 11.34 -25.72
N SER A 209 3.24 10.89 -26.46
CA SER A 209 2.26 9.93 -25.98
C SER A 209 2.01 8.84 -27.01
N ASP A 210 2.24 7.59 -26.62
CA ASP A 210 1.88 6.41 -27.42
C ASP A 210 0.40 6.02 -27.22
N ILE A 211 -0.38 6.84 -26.50
CA ILE A 211 -1.81 6.67 -26.21
C ILE A 211 -2.63 7.93 -26.51
N SER A 212 -2.24 8.70 -27.53
CA SER A 212 -2.98 9.89 -27.96
C SER A 212 -4.43 9.60 -28.38
N ASP A 213 -4.75 8.32 -28.66
CA ASP A 213 -6.08 7.79 -28.94
C ASP A 213 -6.93 7.51 -27.67
N ALA A 214 -6.37 7.66 -26.47
CA ALA A 214 -7.03 7.37 -25.18
C ALA A 214 -6.85 8.52 -24.16
N PRO A 215 -7.49 9.68 -24.37
CA PRO A 215 -7.26 10.89 -23.57
C PRO A 215 -7.62 10.74 -22.08
N GLU A 216 -8.62 9.93 -21.75
CA GLU A 216 -9.00 9.67 -20.34
C GLU A 216 -7.91 8.90 -19.58
N MET A 217 -7.23 7.97 -20.25
CA MET A 217 -6.10 7.23 -19.67
C MET A 217 -4.89 8.13 -19.49
N GLU A 218 -4.60 8.98 -20.47
CA GLU A 218 -3.52 9.96 -20.38
C GLU A 218 -3.76 10.95 -19.23
N ALA A 219 -5.00 11.42 -19.06
CA ALA A 219 -5.37 12.29 -17.94
C ALA A 219 -5.19 11.58 -16.58
N ALA A 220 -5.63 10.33 -16.46
CA ALA A 220 -5.43 9.53 -15.23
C ALA A 220 -3.95 9.28 -14.93
N LEU A 221 -3.15 8.98 -15.96
CA LEU A 221 -1.72 8.78 -15.87
C LEU A 221 -1.00 10.05 -15.43
N LEU A 222 -1.37 11.19 -16.01
CA LEU A 222 -0.82 12.51 -15.68
C LEU A 222 -1.14 12.88 -14.22
N ALA A 223 -2.39 12.72 -13.80
CA ALA A 223 -2.81 12.99 -12.42
C ALA A 223 -2.02 12.11 -11.41
N ALA A 224 -1.82 10.84 -11.73
CA ALA A 224 -1.00 9.95 -10.89
C ALA A 224 0.49 10.35 -10.89
N GLY A 225 1.04 10.73 -12.05
CA GLY A 225 2.43 11.20 -12.17
C GLY A 225 2.70 12.45 -11.33
N GLN A 226 1.74 13.39 -11.30
CA GLN A 226 1.82 14.60 -10.47
C GLN A 226 1.79 14.29 -8.97
N LEU A 227 1.23 13.15 -8.56
CA LEU A 227 1.17 12.71 -7.16
C LEU A 227 2.37 11.86 -6.72
N ALA A 228 3.23 11.42 -7.66
CA ALA A 228 4.39 10.58 -7.37
C ALA A 228 5.29 11.23 -6.30
N TYR A 229 5.68 10.45 -5.30
CA TYR A 229 6.60 10.89 -4.26
C TYR A 229 8.02 10.51 -4.68
N VAL A 230 8.71 11.43 -5.33
CA VAL A 230 10.04 11.23 -5.92
C VAL A 230 11.02 12.36 -5.56
N PRO A 231 11.19 12.72 -4.28
CA PRO A 231 12.05 13.84 -3.91
C PRO A 231 13.54 13.55 -4.15
N TYR A 232 13.95 12.29 -4.32
CA TYR A 232 15.36 11.92 -4.43
C TYR A 232 15.81 11.90 -5.89
N SER A 233 15.10 11.17 -6.77
CA SER A 233 15.44 11.12 -8.19
C SER A 233 14.95 12.33 -8.99
N ARG A 234 13.91 13.01 -8.49
CA ARG A 234 13.17 14.06 -9.20
C ARG A 234 12.61 13.58 -10.56
N ALA A 235 12.34 12.28 -10.70
CA ALA A 235 11.83 11.64 -11.92
C ALA A 235 10.41 11.08 -11.72
N PRO A 236 9.36 11.94 -11.70
CA PRO A 236 7.99 11.51 -11.45
C PRO A 236 7.56 10.49 -12.50
N SER A 237 7.06 9.36 -12.01
CA SER A 237 6.67 8.23 -12.84
C SER A 237 5.38 7.62 -12.31
N ALA A 238 4.50 7.19 -13.21
CA ALA A 238 3.25 6.54 -12.88
C ALA A 238 2.88 5.49 -13.91
N VAL A 239 1.98 4.58 -13.53
CA VAL A 239 1.44 3.54 -14.39
C VAL A 239 -0.08 3.61 -14.36
N VAL A 240 -0.68 3.40 -15.53
CA VAL A 240 -2.10 3.07 -15.68
C VAL A 240 -2.24 1.64 -16.15
N LEU A 241 -3.08 0.86 -15.49
CA LEU A 241 -3.53 -0.47 -15.90
C LEU A 241 -4.98 -0.39 -16.37
N LYS A 242 -5.30 -1.07 -17.47
CA LYS A 242 -6.65 -1.16 -18.03
C LYS A 242 -7.01 -2.61 -18.37
N SER A 243 -8.28 -2.95 -18.14
CA SER A 243 -8.92 -4.20 -18.58
C SER A 243 -9.95 -3.99 -19.69
N ALA A 244 -10.40 -5.09 -20.28
CA ALA A 244 -11.40 -5.16 -21.35
C ALA A 244 -12.73 -4.49 -20.98
N ASP A 245 -13.16 -4.68 -19.73
CA ASP A 245 -14.41 -4.14 -19.19
C ASP A 245 -14.32 -2.65 -18.79
N GLY A 246 -13.20 -2.00 -19.12
CA GLY A 246 -13.03 -0.55 -18.95
C GLY A 246 -12.54 -0.11 -17.57
N MET A 247 -12.23 -1.05 -16.66
CA MET A 247 -11.64 -0.71 -15.37
C MET A 247 -10.25 -0.10 -15.57
N VAL A 248 -9.98 0.99 -14.86
CA VAL A 248 -8.71 1.72 -14.88
C VAL A 248 -8.18 1.86 -13.46
N VAL A 249 -6.91 1.52 -13.28
CA VAL A 249 -6.19 1.67 -12.01
C VAL A 249 -4.89 2.41 -12.25
N THR A 250 -4.53 3.31 -11.35
CA THR A 250 -3.26 4.04 -11.36
C THR A 250 -2.33 3.57 -10.25
N GLY A 251 -1.03 3.76 -10.45
CA GLY A 251 -0.02 3.68 -9.41
C GLY A 251 1.09 4.68 -9.67
N ALA A 252 1.45 5.48 -8.66
CA ALA A 252 2.53 6.46 -8.74
C ALA A 252 3.77 5.92 -8.02
N ALA A 253 4.97 6.30 -8.48
CA ALA A 253 6.21 5.91 -7.81
C ALA A 253 6.28 6.49 -6.38
N LEU A 254 6.75 5.67 -5.44
CA LEU A 254 6.91 6.00 -4.03
C LEU A 254 8.36 5.77 -3.62
N GLU A 255 9.17 6.81 -3.62
CA GLU A 255 10.57 6.69 -3.22
C GLU A 255 10.76 6.72 -1.71
N ASN A 256 11.88 6.17 -1.27
CA ASN A 256 12.27 6.14 0.12
C ASN A 256 13.69 6.70 0.29
N ALA A 257 13.96 7.35 1.43
CA ALA A 257 15.28 7.92 1.72
C ALA A 257 16.41 6.88 1.60
N ALA A 258 16.16 5.63 1.96
CA ALA A 258 17.13 4.54 1.85
C ALA A 258 17.19 3.88 0.45
N PHE A 259 16.50 4.45 -0.53
CA PHE A 259 16.45 4.08 -1.95
C PHE A 259 15.84 2.69 -2.21
N ASN A 260 16.45 1.61 -1.71
CA ASN A 260 15.99 0.24 -1.94
C ASN A 260 14.55 -0.04 -1.48
N PRO A 261 14.03 0.59 -0.40
CA PRO A 261 12.63 0.41 -0.02
C PRO A 261 11.61 1.05 -0.96
N SER A 262 12.04 1.84 -1.94
CA SER A 262 11.16 2.50 -2.90
C SER A 262 10.25 1.49 -3.60
N LEU A 263 9.01 1.89 -3.85
CA LEU A 263 8.02 1.11 -4.57
C LEU A 263 7.78 1.75 -5.94
N GLY A 264 8.08 0.99 -6.99
CA GLY A 264 7.89 1.42 -8.37
C GLY A 264 6.41 1.58 -8.74
N PRO A 265 6.11 2.34 -9.80
CA PRO A 265 4.74 2.69 -10.14
C PRO A 265 3.90 1.46 -10.57
N LEU A 266 4.51 0.44 -11.18
CA LEU A 266 3.80 -0.81 -11.51
C LEU A 266 3.43 -1.59 -10.24
N GLN A 267 4.32 -1.68 -9.24
CA GLN A 267 4.02 -2.35 -7.98
C GLN A 267 2.85 -1.67 -7.26
N VAL A 268 2.83 -0.33 -7.21
CA VAL A 268 1.70 0.43 -6.66
C VAL A 268 0.41 0.20 -7.47
N ALA A 269 0.49 0.18 -8.80
CA ALA A 269 -0.67 -0.10 -9.64
C ALA A 269 -1.20 -1.53 -9.42
N LEU A 270 -0.32 -2.51 -9.22
CA LEU A 270 -0.68 -3.89 -8.89
C LEU A 270 -1.31 -3.99 -7.50
N VAL A 271 -0.84 -3.25 -6.49
CA VAL A 271 -1.51 -3.14 -5.18
C VAL A 271 -2.95 -2.69 -5.36
N ASN A 272 -3.17 -1.59 -6.09
CA ASN A 272 -4.50 -1.05 -6.33
C ASN A 272 -5.37 -2.01 -7.20
N TRP A 273 -4.75 -2.76 -8.11
CA TRP A 273 -5.41 -3.77 -8.94
C TRP A 273 -5.92 -4.96 -8.10
N ILE A 274 -5.06 -5.45 -7.20
CA ILE A 274 -5.40 -6.51 -6.25
C ILE A 274 -6.50 -6.03 -5.30
N ALA A 275 -6.41 -4.79 -4.82
CA ALA A 275 -7.42 -4.19 -3.96
C ALA A 275 -8.79 -4.09 -4.65
N ALA A 276 -8.81 -3.79 -5.94
CA ALA A 276 -10.01 -3.83 -6.77
C ALA A 276 -10.55 -5.26 -7.03
N GLY A 277 -9.94 -6.31 -6.48
CA GLY A 277 -10.39 -7.69 -6.60
C GLY A 277 -10.18 -8.28 -8.00
N ARG A 278 -9.19 -7.77 -8.76
CA ARG A 278 -8.93 -8.18 -10.14
C ARG A 278 -7.82 -9.24 -10.23
N ALA A 279 -7.93 -10.10 -11.23
CA ALA A 279 -6.88 -11.06 -11.57
C ALA A 279 -5.84 -10.39 -12.47
N TYR A 280 -4.58 -10.81 -12.42
CA TYR A 280 -3.55 -10.24 -13.30
C TYR A 280 -3.85 -10.50 -14.79
N ALA A 281 -4.50 -11.62 -15.09
CA ALA A 281 -4.92 -11.97 -16.45
C ALA A 281 -5.95 -10.99 -17.05
N ASP A 282 -6.60 -10.17 -16.21
CA ASP A 282 -7.55 -9.15 -16.67
C ASP A 282 -6.84 -7.88 -17.19
N ILE A 283 -5.52 -7.76 -16.98
CA ILE A 283 -4.74 -6.61 -17.47
C ILE A 283 -4.53 -6.78 -18.98
N GLU A 284 -5.10 -5.88 -19.77
CA GLU A 284 -4.95 -5.86 -21.23
C GLU A 284 -3.94 -4.82 -21.70
N LEU A 285 -3.80 -3.72 -20.95
CA LEU A 285 -2.91 -2.63 -21.30
C LEU A 285 -2.30 -2.04 -20.03
N ALA A 286 -0.97 -1.89 -20.06
CA ALA A 286 -0.21 -1.09 -19.11
C ALA A 286 0.42 0.10 -19.84
N VAL A 287 0.29 1.29 -19.27
CA VAL A 287 0.91 2.52 -19.79
C VAL A 287 1.83 3.10 -18.73
N LEU A 288 3.12 3.23 -19.03
CA LEU A 288 4.09 3.92 -18.18
C LEU A 288 4.22 5.37 -18.61
N GLY A 289 3.98 6.29 -17.68
CA GLY A 289 4.29 7.70 -17.80
C GLY A 289 5.56 8.01 -16.99
N GLY A 290 6.50 8.76 -17.55
CA GLY A 290 7.73 9.10 -16.83
C GLY A 290 8.63 10.09 -17.55
N VAL A 291 9.67 10.53 -16.83
CA VAL A 291 10.75 11.37 -17.38
C VAL A 291 11.72 10.50 -18.18
N GLU A 292 11.81 10.73 -19.49
CA GLU A 292 12.80 10.02 -20.31
C GLU A 292 14.23 10.38 -19.87
N ARG A 293 15.07 9.36 -19.64
CA ARG A 293 16.46 9.53 -19.20
C ARG A 293 16.59 10.36 -17.91
N GLY A 294 15.56 10.32 -17.05
CA GLY A 294 15.68 10.82 -15.68
C GLY A 294 16.70 10.03 -14.88
N ALA A 295 17.03 10.50 -13.67
CA ALA A 295 17.95 9.79 -12.78
C ALA A 295 17.47 8.37 -12.43
N VAL A 296 16.16 8.13 -12.51
CA VAL A 296 15.51 6.81 -12.46
C VAL A 296 14.56 6.70 -13.67
N ASP A 297 14.64 5.58 -14.39
CA ASP A 297 13.78 5.25 -15.52
C ASP A 297 13.21 3.83 -15.37
N TYR A 298 11.94 3.74 -14.97
CA TYR A 298 11.24 2.46 -14.79
C TYR A 298 10.99 1.71 -16.10
N ALA A 299 11.19 2.31 -17.27
CA ALA A 299 10.98 1.64 -18.55
C ALA A 299 11.97 0.49 -18.80
N ALA A 300 13.09 0.44 -18.08
CA ALA A 300 14.07 -0.63 -18.19
C ALA A 300 13.56 -1.96 -17.62
N ASP A 301 12.94 -1.93 -16.43
CA ASP A 301 12.57 -3.16 -15.70
C ASP A 301 11.08 -3.45 -15.71
N LEU A 302 10.22 -2.44 -15.84
CA LEU A 302 8.77 -2.60 -15.80
C LEU A 302 8.24 -3.63 -16.81
N PRO A 303 8.70 -3.68 -18.08
CA PRO A 303 8.24 -4.71 -19.02
C PRO A 303 8.52 -6.14 -18.55
N ASN A 304 9.60 -6.37 -17.80
CA ASN A 304 9.96 -7.69 -17.28
C ASN A 304 8.99 -8.14 -16.18
N LEU A 305 8.68 -7.25 -15.23
CA LEU A 305 7.66 -7.53 -14.21
C LEU A 305 6.28 -7.70 -14.84
N LEU A 306 5.91 -6.84 -15.80
CA LEU A 306 4.62 -6.94 -16.49
C LEU A 306 4.49 -8.28 -17.23
N ALA A 307 5.53 -8.72 -17.94
CA ALA A 307 5.54 -10.01 -18.63
C ALA A 307 5.40 -11.19 -17.65
N THR A 308 5.88 -11.04 -16.41
CA THR A 308 5.76 -12.05 -15.36
C THR A 308 4.31 -12.21 -14.87
N VAL A 309 3.59 -11.10 -14.68
CA VAL A 309 2.23 -11.12 -14.09
C VAL A 309 1.11 -11.15 -15.13
N ALA A 310 1.31 -10.48 -16.26
CA ALA A 310 0.31 -10.30 -17.31
C ALA A 310 0.98 -10.36 -18.70
N PRO A 311 1.47 -11.55 -19.13
CA PRO A 311 2.25 -11.71 -20.38
C PRO A 311 1.50 -11.33 -21.66
N LYS A 312 0.16 -11.21 -21.61
CA LYS A 312 -0.68 -10.82 -22.74
C LYS A 312 -0.97 -9.32 -22.79
N ALA A 313 -0.62 -8.57 -21.74
CA ALA A 313 -0.88 -7.15 -21.67
C ALA A 313 0.00 -6.42 -22.69
N ALA A 314 -0.61 -5.50 -23.45
CA ALA A 314 0.15 -4.54 -24.23
C ALA A 314 0.87 -3.56 -23.30
N PHE A 315 2.02 -3.06 -23.74
CA PHE A 315 2.80 -2.05 -23.03
C PHE A 315 2.99 -0.81 -23.90
N ARG A 316 2.67 0.36 -23.37
CA ARG A 316 2.80 1.66 -24.04
C ARG A 316 3.45 2.69 -23.12
N ARG A 317 3.93 3.79 -23.68
CA ARG A 317 4.66 4.84 -22.93
C ARG A 317 4.12 6.23 -23.20
N VAL A 318 4.23 7.08 -22.17
CA VAL A 318 4.06 8.53 -22.26
C VAL A 318 5.31 9.16 -21.64
N ALA A 319 5.95 10.03 -22.40
CA ALA A 319 7.10 10.80 -21.93
C ALA A 319 6.63 12.19 -21.49
N TRP A 320 7.10 12.65 -20.35
CA TRP A 320 6.89 14.02 -19.89
C TRP A 320 8.17 14.63 -19.31
N GLU A 321 8.17 15.94 -19.16
CA GLU A 321 9.19 16.67 -18.40
C GLU A 321 8.58 17.28 -17.13
N VAL A 322 9.44 17.57 -16.15
CA VAL A 322 9.06 18.29 -14.93
C VAL A 322 9.12 19.79 -15.19
N LEU A 323 8.07 20.51 -14.82
CA LEU A 323 8.04 21.96 -14.90
C LEU A 323 8.71 22.57 -13.66
N SER A 324 9.62 23.51 -13.90
CA SER A 324 10.34 24.28 -12.87
C SER A 324 9.47 25.30 -12.17
#